data_AF-A0A2F0ARJ2-F1
#
_entry.id   AF-A0A2F0ARJ2-F1
#
_cell.length_a   1.000
_cell.length_b   1.000
_cell.length_c   1.000
_cell.angle_alpha   90.00
_cell.angle_beta   90.00
_cell.angle_gamma   90.00
#
_symmetry.space_group_name_H-M   'P 1'
#
loop_
_entity.id
_entity.type
_entity.pdbx_description
1 polymer ?
#
loop_
_entity_poly.entity_id
_entity_poly.type
_entity_poly.pdbx_seq_one_letter_code
_entity_poly.pdbx_strand_id
1 'polypeptide(L)'
;MKRVALLLIIALAACDSQSDKGPTEPQPLRDDASASGAGGGTGQLDAEPTLDQNTDDAAVNDSQVSMDDSGAGGQAAAGGQGGAGGQAAAGGQGGTGGQAGTGGQGGSGGQAGSAGQGGAGGDVDAGMQTCRMEVCDGLDNDCDGTIDEGVLNACGECGPAPIDDCDGLDNDCDGQTDEGYFPSPTTCGQGVCRADGELTCQDGLLVDTCSVEEPTGDDTTCDAVDDDCDGAADESFTAEETACGIGGCAAIGERVCRDGAVVDTCMPGVAAADDATCDGIDDDCDEQTDENFIQVETACGVGSCASIGQTACVEGAIQDSCAPGQAAADDTTCDGIDDDCDGRMDESYVVGATNCGVGACDAAGERVCRDGVVVDTCMPGVAAADDATCDGLDDDCDGRMDESFVQADSTCGVGACGSVGQASCVSGAVQDSCQPGQAAADDASCDGVDDDCDGQTDEDFAQVETSCGVGACGSVGQTSCVAGDVQDSCQPGQAVANDATCDGIDDDCDGRTDESFVQADSACGVGACVSAGRTSCVAGAI
;
A
#
# COMPACT_ATOMS: atom_id res chain seq x y z
N MET A 1 -31.00 22.08 41.90
CA MET A 1 -31.43 21.36 43.13
C MET A 1 -31.78 19.93 42.73
N LYS A 2 -31.49 18.91 43.56
CA LYS A 2 -31.59 17.45 43.24
C LYS A 2 -30.62 17.03 42.11
N ARG A 3 -29.77 15.99 42.15
CA ARG A 3 -29.60 14.75 42.97
C ARG A 3 -30.57 13.58 42.71
N VAL A 4 -30.20 12.75 41.72
CA VAL A 4 -30.19 11.26 41.67
C VAL A 4 -29.05 10.92 40.69
N ALA A 5 -28.00 10.13 40.92
CA ALA A 5 -27.48 9.31 42.04
C ALA A 5 -28.08 7.89 42.25
N LEU A 6 -27.36 6.87 41.76
CA LEU A 6 -27.50 5.43 42.08
C LEU A 6 -26.11 4.76 42.11
N LEU A 7 -25.92 3.73 42.95
CA LEU A 7 -24.71 2.90 43.05
C LEU A 7 -25.03 1.44 42.69
N LEU A 8 -24.06 0.72 42.11
CA LEU A 8 -23.61 -0.65 42.45
C LEU A 8 -22.34 -0.88 41.59
N ILE A 9 -21.12 -0.99 42.13
CA ILE A 9 -20.48 -2.03 42.96
C ILE A 9 -20.06 -3.30 42.17
N ILE A 10 -18.80 -3.26 41.73
CA ILE A 10 -17.75 -4.30 41.82
C ILE A 10 -18.09 -5.74 41.36
N ALA A 11 -17.36 -6.17 40.32
CA ALA A 11 -16.70 -7.48 40.29
C ALA A 11 -15.27 -7.30 39.72
N LEU A 12 -14.28 -8.00 40.27
CA LEU A 12 -12.93 -8.09 39.67
C LEU A 12 -12.78 -9.45 38.99
N ALA A 13 -12.19 -9.46 37.80
CA ALA A 13 -11.47 -10.59 37.23
C ALA A 13 -10.12 -10.07 36.72
N ALA A 14 -9.07 -10.90 36.78
CA ALA A 14 -7.70 -10.50 36.51
C ALA A 14 -7.19 -11.02 35.16
N CYS A 15 -5.95 -10.65 34.82
CA CYS A 15 -5.19 -11.14 33.67
C CYS A 15 -5.29 -12.66 33.48
N ASP A 16 -5.22 -13.09 32.22
CA ASP A 16 -3.94 -13.62 31.76
C ASP A 16 -3.68 -13.18 30.29
N SER A 17 -2.41 -13.18 29.89
CA SER A 17 -1.94 -12.78 28.56
C SER A 17 -0.98 -13.85 28.03
N GLN A 18 -1.50 -14.86 27.34
CA GLN A 18 -0.68 -15.93 26.78
C GLN A 18 -0.83 -16.02 25.26
N SER A 19 0.29 -15.81 24.56
CA SER A 19 0.42 -16.08 23.13
C SER A 19 0.68 -17.57 22.96
N ASP A 20 -0.24 -18.30 22.32
CA ASP A 20 0.00 -19.71 21.98
C ASP A 20 0.49 -19.85 20.53
N LYS A 21 1.64 -20.52 20.36
CA LYS A 21 2.21 -20.83 19.04
C LYS A 21 1.81 -22.25 18.64
N GLY A 22 0.74 -22.38 17.86
CA GLY A 22 0.40 -23.63 17.18
C GLY A 22 1.49 -24.04 16.17
N PRO A 23 2.05 -25.27 16.23
CA PRO A 23 3.17 -25.67 15.37
C PRO A 23 2.77 -26.59 14.20
N THR A 24 3.39 -26.33 13.03
CA THR A 24 3.79 -27.29 11.96
C THR A 24 2.75 -28.12 11.20
N GLU A 25 3.06 -28.35 9.91
CA GLU A 25 2.37 -29.24 8.95
C GLU A 25 2.21 -30.70 9.44
N PRO A 26 1.37 -31.49 8.73
CA PRO A 26 1.99 -32.47 7.83
C PRO A 26 1.53 -32.38 6.36
N GLN A 27 2.37 -32.92 5.48
CA GLN A 27 2.28 -32.77 4.01
C GLN A 27 1.18 -33.64 3.36
N PRO A 28 0.66 -33.26 2.17
CA PRO A 28 -0.28 -34.08 1.41
C PRO A 28 0.42 -35.28 0.75
N LEU A 29 -0.21 -36.45 0.79
CA LEU A 29 0.18 -37.60 -0.02
C LEU A 29 -0.37 -37.47 -1.44
N ARG A 30 0.45 -37.85 -2.42
CA ARG A 30 0.03 -38.07 -3.81
C ARG A 30 -0.34 -39.54 -4.01
N ASP A 31 -1.36 -39.80 -4.82
CA ASP A 31 -1.54 -41.06 -5.54
C ASP A 31 -2.05 -40.78 -6.96
N ASP A 32 -1.28 -41.17 -7.98
CA ASP A 32 -1.62 -41.06 -9.40
C ASP A 32 -2.24 -42.36 -9.93
N ALA A 33 -3.47 -42.35 -10.49
CA ALA A 33 -3.99 -43.47 -11.30
C ALA A 33 -5.19 -43.17 -12.24
N SER A 34 -4.92 -42.46 -13.34
CA SER A 34 -5.32 -42.83 -14.73
C SER A 34 -6.71 -43.45 -15.07
N ALA A 35 -7.49 -42.68 -15.87
CA ALA A 35 -8.30 -43.10 -17.06
C ALA A 35 -9.50 -44.08 -16.91
N SER A 36 -10.66 -43.82 -17.56
CA SER A 36 -10.76 -43.92 -19.03
C SER A 36 -12.14 -43.54 -19.64
N GLY A 37 -12.10 -42.91 -20.83
CA GLY A 37 -13.18 -42.85 -21.85
C GLY A 37 -14.36 -41.87 -21.64
N ALA A 38 -15.19 -41.56 -22.65
CA ALA A 38 -14.99 -41.59 -24.11
C ALA A 38 -16.15 -40.89 -24.88
N GLY A 39 -15.83 -40.05 -25.88
CA GLY A 39 -16.78 -39.49 -26.86
C GLY A 39 -17.48 -38.17 -26.46
N GLY A 40 -17.93 -37.31 -27.39
CA GLY A 40 -17.72 -37.31 -28.84
C GLY A 40 -18.80 -36.53 -29.61
N GLY A 41 -18.40 -35.60 -30.50
CA GLY A 41 -19.32 -34.80 -31.35
C GLY A 41 -18.84 -33.34 -31.51
N THR A 42 -17.94 -33.04 -32.45
CA THR A 42 -18.22 -32.58 -33.83
C THR A 42 -18.86 -31.18 -33.95
N GLY A 43 -18.04 -30.20 -34.33
CA GLY A 43 -18.45 -28.88 -34.81
C GLY A 43 -17.31 -28.24 -35.62
N GLN A 44 -17.41 -28.29 -36.95
CA GLN A 44 -16.32 -27.92 -37.88
C GLN A 44 -16.83 -26.85 -38.85
N LEU A 45 -16.13 -25.70 -38.93
CA LEU A 45 -16.16 -24.78 -40.07
C LEU A 45 -14.76 -24.16 -40.26
N ASP A 46 -14.19 -24.39 -41.45
CA ASP A 46 -13.52 -23.44 -42.36
C ASP A 46 -12.66 -22.32 -41.73
N ALA A 47 -11.30 -22.30 -41.74
CA ALA A 47 -10.26 -22.60 -42.75
C ALA A 47 -9.73 -21.36 -43.53
N GLU A 48 -8.50 -20.95 -43.14
CA GLU A 48 -7.41 -20.42 -44.03
C GLU A 48 -7.59 -19.04 -44.73
N PRO A 49 -6.51 -18.32 -45.11
CA PRO A 49 -5.13 -18.80 -45.30
C PRO A 49 -3.97 -18.04 -44.61
N THR A 50 -2.81 -18.69 -44.66
CA THR A 50 -1.47 -18.30 -44.16
C THR A 50 -0.79 -17.07 -44.78
N LEU A 51 0.15 -16.49 -44.02
CA LEU A 51 1.49 -16.01 -44.42
C LEU A 51 2.44 -16.30 -43.23
N ASP A 52 3.46 -17.16 -43.34
CA ASP A 52 4.86 -16.85 -43.73
C ASP A 52 5.59 -16.01 -42.64
N GLN A 53 6.12 -16.61 -41.57
CA GLN A 53 7.44 -17.26 -41.37
C GLN A 53 8.67 -16.32 -41.28
N ASN A 54 9.72 -16.81 -40.58
CA ASN A 54 10.99 -16.15 -40.19
C ASN A 54 10.90 -15.09 -39.05
N THR A 55 11.84 -15.01 -38.09
CA THR A 55 13.08 -15.80 -37.85
C THR A 55 13.46 -15.83 -36.35
N ASP A 56 14.04 -16.97 -35.95
CA ASP A 56 15.18 -17.21 -35.04
C ASP A 56 15.29 -16.60 -33.62
N ASP A 57 15.48 -17.51 -32.64
CA ASP A 57 16.46 -17.53 -31.52
C ASP A 57 17.14 -16.21 -31.09
N ALA A 58 17.27 -15.88 -29.79
CA ALA A 58 17.97 -16.75 -28.82
C ALA A 58 17.88 -16.31 -27.33
N ALA A 59 18.11 -17.29 -26.46
CA ALA A 59 18.78 -17.20 -25.14
C ALA A 59 18.38 -16.09 -24.14
N VAL A 60 17.52 -16.45 -23.17
CA VAL A 60 17.55 -15.88 -21.81
C VAL A 60 18.87 -16.24 -21.14
N ASN A 61 19.53 -15.27 -20.49
CA ASN A 61 20.64 -15.53 -19.57
C ASN A 61 20.28 -15.01 -18.16
N ASP A 62 19.93 -15.93 -17.26
CA ASP A 62 19.80 -15.65 -15.82
C ASP A 62 21.19 -15.45 -15.20
N SER A 63 21.34 -14.44 -14.35
CA SER A 63 22.59 -14.14 -13.64
C SER A 63 22.29 -13.39 -12.35
N GLN A 64 21.82 -14.15 -11.35
CA GLN A 64 21.52 -13.65 -10.02
C GLN A 64 22.74 -12.99 -9.35
N VAL A 65 22.52 -11.78 -8.83
CA VAL A 65 23.29 -11.19 -7.73
C VAL A 65 22.31 -10.84 -6.62
N SER A 66 22.73 -10.97 -5.37
CA SER A 66 21.88 -10.92 -4.19
C SER A 66 22.32 -9.83 -3.22
N MET A 67 21.47 -9.57 -2.22
CA MET A 67 21.69 -8.86 -0.96
C MET A 67 21.35 -7.36 -0.87
N ASP A 68 20.21 -7.14 -0.23
CA ASP A 68 20.08 -6.48 1.09
C ASP A 68 20.02 -4.94 1.22
N ASP A 69 18.80 -4.51 1.57
CA ASP A 69 18.46 -3.61 2.69
C ASP A 69 18.40 -2.07 2.46
N SER A 70 17.54 -1.47 3.29
CA SER A 70 17.04 -0.10 3.45
C SER A 70 18.01 1.08 3.24
N GLY A 71 17.52 2.29 2.93
CA GLY A 71 16.12 2.75 2.74
C GLY A 71 15.92 4.23 3.13
N ALA A 72 14.71 4.76 2.87
CA ALA A 72 14.20 6.07 3.34
C ALA A 72 15.08 7.32 3.08
N GLY A 73 14.91 7.94 1.90
CA GLY A 73 15.37 9.31 1.66
C GLY A 73 14.52 10.36 2.37
N GLY A 74 15.14 11.43 2.87
CA GLY A 74 14.46 12.57 3.51
C GLY A 74 15.28 13.86 3.38
N GLN A 75 14.69 14.89 2.79
CA GLN A 75 15.37 16.12 2.37
C GLN A 75 15.59 17.12 3.53
N ALA A 76 16.75 17.79 3.56
CA ALA A 76 16.91 19.08 4.25
C ALA A 76 18.08 19.91 3.69
N ALA A 77 17.75 21.14 3.28
CA ALA A 77 18.59 22.19 2.69
C ALA A 77 20.06 22.30 3.15
N ALA A 78 20.95 22.48 2.17
CA ALA A 78 22.28 23.04 2.38
C ALA A 78 22.22 24.58 2.48
N GLY A 79 23.18 25.20 3.19
CA GLY A 79 23.29 26.65 3.25
C GLY A 79 24.61 27.17 3.79
N GLY A 80 25.23 28.09 3.04
CA GLY A 80 26.12 29.13 3.57
C GLY A 80 27.56 28.75 3.95
N GLN A 81 28.47 28.87 2.97
CA GLN A 81 29.83 29.44 3.08
C GLN A 81 30.80 28.97 4.20
N GLY A 82 31.97 28.48 3.80
CA GLY A 82 33.13 28.34 4.70
C GLY A 82 34.37 27.76 4.02
N GLY A 83 35.25 28.61 3.47
CA GLY A 83 36.44 28.17 2.74
C GLY A 83 37.64 27.85 3.64
N ALA A 84 38.37 26.77 3.30
CA ALA A 84 39.73 26.49 3.79
C ALA A 84 40.49 25.65 2.77
N GLY A 85 41.63 26.15 2.27
CA GLY A 85 42.37 25.55 1.14
C GLY A 85 43.90 25.62 1.27
N GLY A 86 44.43 25.53 2.50
CA GLY A 86 45.88 25.52 2.74
C GLY A 86 46.41 24.12 3.01
N GLN A 87 47.10 23.51 2.05
CA GLN A 87 47.89 22.29 2.23
C GLN A 87 49.26 22.42 1.54
N ALA A 88 50.20 21.55 1.90
CA ALA A 88 51.63 21.78 1.65
C ALA A 88 52.40 20.56 1.15
N ALA A 89 53.46 20.88 0.41
CA ALA A 89 54.74 20.18 0.30
C ALA A 89 54.94 19.03 -0.71
N ALA A 90 56.08 19.18 -1.39
CA ALA A 90 57.05 18.15 -1.82
C ALA A 90 56.94 17.56 -3.24
N GLY A 91 58.07 17.64 -3.95
CA GLY A 91 58.30 17.01 -5.26
C GLY A 91 59.17 17.89 -6.15
N GLY A 92 60.43 17.51 -6.38
CA GLY A 92 61.32 18.20 -7.33
C GLY A 92 62.25 17.20 -8.01
N GLN A 93 62.62 17.47 -9.27
CA GLN A 93 63.51 16.63 -10.07
C GLN A 93 64.35 17.46 -11.07
N GLY A 94 65.36 16.80 -11.64
CA GLY A 94 66.53 17.40 -12.27
C GLY A 94 66.31 18.24 -13.54
N GLY A 95 67.41 18.86 -13.99
CA GLY A 95 67.46 19.66 -15.21
C GLY A 95 68.71 19.40 -16.05
N THR A 96 68.75 20.06 -17.20
CA THR A 96 69.86 20.22 -18.16
C THR A 96 69.68 21.63 -18.77
N GLY A 97 70.66 22.51 -18.96
CA GLY A 97 71.92 22.35 -19.71
C GLY A 97 71.73 22.88 -21.15
N GLY A 98 72.51 23.82 -21.72
CA GLY A 98 73.64 24.61 -21.20
C GLY A 98 74.39 25.33 -22.37
N GLN A 99 75.56 25.93 -22.08
CA GLN A 99 76.58 26.45 -23.05
C GLN A 99 76.23 27.73 -23.87
N ALA A 100 77.17 28.60 -24.31
CA ALA A 100 78.61 28.80 -24.00
C ALA A 100 79.19 30.15 -24.55
N GLY A 101 80.35 30.58 -24.02
CA GLY A 101 81.22 31.68 -24.54
C GLY A 101 80.90 33.09 -23.99
N THR A 102 81.79 34.12 -23.98
CA THR A 102 83.26 34.28 -24.24
C THR A 102 83.70 35.70 -23.76
N GLY A 103 84.95 36.06 -23.45
CA GLY A 103 86.20 35.27 -23.40
C GLY A 103 87.55 36.06 -23.36
N GLY A 104 87.77 36.99 -22.43
CA GLY A 104 89.00 37.82 -22.22
C GLY A 104 88.79 38.83 -21.08
N GLN A 105 89.74 39.57 -20.51
CA GLN A 105 91.23 39.60 -20.51
C GLN A 105 91.68 39.91 -19.05
N GLY A 106 92.93 39.85 -18.58
CA GLY A 106 94.25 39.67 -19.19
C GLY A 106 95.29 40.51 -18.44
N GLY A 107 95.57 40.19 -17.16
CA GLY A 107 96.38 41.03 -16.26
C GLY A 107 97.80 40.53 -16.01
N SER A 108 98.77 41.06 -16.74
CA SER A 108 100.22 40.92 -16.49
C SER A 108 100.89 42.28 -16.73
N GLY A 109 101.96 42.68 -16.05
CA GLY A 109 102.73 42.04 -14.98
C GLY A 109 104.08 42.76 -14.84
N GLY A 110 104.56 43.04 -13.63
CA GLY A 110 105.72 43.92 -13.41
C GLY A 110 106.88 43.28 -12.67
N GLN A 111 108.05 43.14 -13.31
CA GLN A 111 109.31 42.78 -12.65
C GLN A 111 110.57 43.35 -13.33
N ALA A 112 111.49 43.81 -12.47
CA ALA A 112 112.96 43.81 -12.58
C ALA A 112 113.71 44.92 -13.39
N GLY A 113 114.87 45.30 -12.84
CA GLY A 113 115.79 46.38 -13.28
C GLY A 113 116.04 47.36 -12.12
N SER A 114 117.08 47.25 -11.26
CA SER A 114 118.55 47.31 -11.46
C SER A 114 119.03 48.71 -11.92
N ALA A 115 120.04 49.37 -11.32
CA ALA A 115 121.08 49.00 -10.33
C ALA A 115 121.00 49.91 -9.05
N GLY A 116 121.92 50.03 -8.07
CA GLY A 116 123.37 49.79 -7.95
C GLY A 116 124.21 51.00 -8.43
N GLN A 117 125.28 51.47 -7.78
CA GLN A 117 126.04 51.00 -6.61
C GLN A 117 126.81 52.17 -5.92
N GLY A 118 127.13 52.05 -4.62
CA GLY A 118 128.27 52.75 -3.97
C GLY A 118 128.13 54.28 -3.74
N GLY A 119 129.07 54.95 -3.05
CA GLY A 119 130.15 54.38 -2.23
C GLY A 119 131.34 55.33 -1.96
N ALA A 120 131.49 55.76 -0.69
CA ALA A 120 132.68 56.38 -0.08
C ALA A 120 133.21 57.73 -0.65
N GLY A 121 133.14 58.76 0.20
CA GLY A 121 133.63 60.11 -0.07
C GLY A 121 135.15 60.32 0.05
N GLY A 122 135.52 61.59 0.08
CA GLY A 122 136.87 62.08 0.30
C GLY A 122 136.98 63.57 0.00
N ASP A 123 137.49 64.35 0.96
CA ASP A 123 137.94 65.72 0.68
C ASP A 123 139.17 65.67 -0.24
N VAL A 124 139.13 66.33 -1.41
CA VAL A 124 140.21 67.19 -1.91
C VAL A 124 139.74 68.11 -3.03
N ASP A 125 140.10 69.38 -2.92
CA ASP A 125 140.01 70.42 -3.94
C ASP A 125 141.07 70.20 -5.05
N ALA A 126 140.64 70.07 -6.32
CA ALA A 126 141.46 70.36 -7.52
C ALA A 126 140.69 70.23 -8.88
N GLY A 127 140.04 71.30 -9.33
CA GLY A 127 140.17 71.83 -10.71
C GLY A 127 139.67 71.08 -11.97
N MET A 128 138.73 71.76 -12.66
CA MET A 128 138.59 71.89 -14.13
C MET A 128 137.84 70.80 -14.92
N GLN A 129 136.80 71.25 -15.62
CA GLN A 129 135.79 70.47 -16.37
C GLN A 129 135.76 70.92 -17.85
N THR A 130 135.21 70.11 -18.76
CA THR A 130 135.19 70.39 -20.21
C THR A 130 133.81 70.21 -20.81
N CYS A 131 133.37 71.20 -21.59
CA CYS A 131 131.99 71.36 -22.04
C CYS A 131 131.68 70.62 -23.37
N ARG A 132 130.41 70.31 -23.61
CA ARG A 132 129.86 69.47 -24.69
C ARG A 132 128.47 69.96 -25.10
N MET A 133 128.01 69.74 -26.33
CA MET A 133 126.64 70.12 -26.73
C MET A 133 125.57 69.51 -25.80
N GLU A 134 124.46 70.24 -25.66
CA GLU A 134 123.37 69.90 -24.74
C GLU A 134 122.71 68.53 -24.94
N VAL A 135 122.23 68.02 -23.81
CA VAL A 135 121.45 66.79 -23.66
C VAL A 135 120.49 67.04 -22.51
N CYS A 136 119.19 66.79 -22.72
CA CYS A 136 118.12 67.06 -21.76
C CYS A 136 118.31 66.26 -20.44
N ASP A 137 119.14 66.77 -19.54
CA ASP A 137 119.57 66.14 -18.29
C ASP A 137 119.62 67.11 -17.09
N GLY A 138 119.17 68.36 -17.26
CA GLY A 138 119.01 69.35 -16.18
C GLY A 138 120.31 70.06 -15.80
N LEU A 139 121.32 70.01 -16.67
CA LEU A 139 122.65 70.58 -16.45
C LEU A 139 123.07 71.44 -17.64
N ASP A 140 123.77 72.54 -17.35
CA ASP A 140 124.55 73.30 -18.33
C ASP A 140 125.76 72.44 -18.76
N ASN A 141 125.61 71.73 -19.87
CA ASN A 141 126.61 70.81 -20.44
C ASN A 141 127.60 71.53 -21.38
N ASP A 142 127.09 72.54 -22.10
CA ASP A 142 127.76 73.36 -23.10
C ASP A 142 128.57 74.52 -22.47
N CYS A 143 128.23 74.89 -21.23
CA CYS A 143 128.81 75.97 -20.41
C CYS A 143 128.49 77.40 -20.90
N ASP A 144 127.39 77.58 -21.66
CA ASP A 144 126.94 78.90 -22.14
C ASP A 144 126.18 79.70 -21.05
N GLY A 145 125.65 79.01 -20.04
CA GLY A 145 124.91 79.58 -18.92
C GLY A 145 123.39 79.45 -19.03
N THR A 146 122.88 78.82 -20.08
CA THR A 146 121.53 78.26 -20.16
C THR A 146 121.53 76.78 -19.73
N ILE A 147 120.39 76.08 -19.78
CA ILE A 147 120.25 74.67 -19.40
C ILE A 147 119.26 74.03 -20.39
N ASP A 148 119.62 72.86 -20.93
CA ASP A 148 118.80 72.04 -21.84
C ASP A 148 118.24 72.81 -23.08
N GLU A 149 118.85 73.91 -23.52
CA GLU A 149 118.28 74.74 -24.59
C GLU A 149 118.32 74.06 -25.97
N GLY A 150 117.25 74.23 -26.75
CA GLY A 150 117.10 73.56 -28.05
C GLY A 150 116.82 72.05 -27.99
N VAL A 151 116.75 71.43 -26.80
CA VAL A 151 116.33 70.02 -26.61
C VAL A 151 115.00 69.85 -25.85
N LEU A 152 114.40 70.95 -25.35
CA LEU A 152 113.05 70.99 -24.78
C LEU A 152 111.96 70.95 -25.87
N ASN A 153 110.75 70.52 -25.48
CA ASN A 153 109.53 70.56 -26.30
C ASN A 153 108.79 71.91 -26.22
N ALA A 154 107.60 71.99 -26.82
CA ALA A 154 106.78 73.21 -26.85
C ALA A 154 106.37 73.69 -25.44
N CYS A 155 106.09 72.76 -24.51
CA CYS A 155 105.82 73.05 -23.10
C CYS A 155 107.06 73.51 -22.30
N GLY A 156 108.26 73.38 -22.86
CA GLY A 156 109.51 73.63 -22.14
C GLY A 156 109.97 72.47 -21.25
N GLU A 157 109.55 71.23 -21.53
CA GLU A 157 109.99 70.02 -20.81
C GLU A 157 110.77 69.03 -21.70
N CYS A 158 111.42 68.04 -21.08
CA CYS A 158 112.23 67.02 -21.76
C CYS A 158 111.38 65.82 -22.22
N GLY A 159 111.11 65.72 -23.53
CA GLY A 159 110.44 64.57 -24.14
C GLY A 159 109.44 64.97 -25.23
N PRO A 160 108.69 64.04 -25.86
CA PRO A 160 107.48 64.41 -26.58
C PRO A 160 106.53 65.11 -25.60
N ALA A 161 105.76 66.08 -26.08
CA ALA A 161 104.66 66.61 -25.27
C ALA A 161 103.58 65.52 -25.06
N PRO A 162 102.72 65.66 -24.02
CA PRO A 162 101.45 64.93 -23.93
C PRO A 162 100.59 65.05 -25.21
N ILE A 163 99.49 64.31 -25.25
CA ILE A 163 98.37 64.59 -26.16
C ILE A 163 97.24 65.18 -25.32
N ASP A 164 96.46 66.08 -25.90
CA ASP A 164 95.26 66.63 -25.26
C ASP A 164 94.22 65.54 -24.95
N ASP A 165 93.93 65.39 -23.65
CA ASP A 165 92.66 64.88 -23.14
C ASP A 165 91.66 66.05 -23.03
N CYS A 166 90.37 65.77 -22.93
CA CYS A 166 89.34 66.80 -22.74
C CYS A 166 89.30 67.29 -21.28
N ASP A 167 90.16 68.24 -20.93
CA ASP A 167 90.21 68.86 -19.60
C ASP A 167 90.34 70.40 -19.60
N GLY A 168 90.34 71.02 -20.78
CA GLY A 168 90.41 72.47 -20.95
C GLY A 168 91.82 73.04 -20.78
N LEU A 169 92.86 72.21 -20.94
CA LEU A 169 94.26 72.60 -20.93
C LEU A 169 94.93 72.29 -22.27
N ASP A 170 95.75 73.23 -22.72
CA ASP A 170 96.74 73.05 -23.79
C ASP A 170 97.85 72.11 -23.26
N ASN A 171 97.66 70.79 -23.42
CA ASN A 171 98.53 69.77 -22.84
C ASN A 171 99.70 69.41 -23.77
N ASP A 172 99.55 69.58 -25.09
CA ASP A 172 100.66 69.42 -26.06
C ASP A 172 101.48 70.71 -26.30
N CYS A 173 100.92 71.86 -25.89
CA CYS A 173 101.50 73.20 -25.94
C CYS A 173 101.68 73.80 -27.35
N ASP A 174 100.88 73.39 -28.35
CA ASP A 174 100.85 74.03 -29.68
C ASP A 174 100.13 75.39 -29.71
N GLY A 175 99.35 75.70 -28.67
CA GLY A 175 98.61 76.97 -28.51
C GLY A 175 97.12 76.89 -28.83
N GLN A 176 96.56 75.68 -28.96
CA GLN A 176 95.13 75.37 -29.01
C GLN A 176 94.69 74.67 -27.70
N THR A 177 93.51 74.02 -27.63
CA THR A 177 93.01 73.35 -26.41
C THR A 177 91.93 72.30 -26.73
N ASP A 178 92.18 71.06 -26.31
CA ASP A 178 91.34 69.85 -26.43
C ASP A 178 91.29 69.20 -27.85
N GLU A 179 92.01 69.70 -28.88
CA GLU A 179 91.94 69.20 -30.27
C GLU A 179 92.46 67.76 -30.47
N GLY A 180 93.17 67.20 -29.48
CA GLY A 180 93.57 65.79 -29.46
C GLY A 180 92.40 64.82 -29.19
N TYR A 181 91.25 65.32 -28.71
CA TYR A 181 90.13 64.48 -28.30
C TYR A 181 89.36 63.88 -29.48
N PHE A 182 89.26 62.54 -29.47
CA PHE A 182 88.44 61.78 -30.44
C PHE A 182 87.06 61.44 -29.84
N PRO A 183 85.94 61.88 -30.47
CA PRO A 183 84.61 61.48 -30.04
C PRO A 183 84.43 59.97 -29.97
N SER A 184 83.63 59.52 -29.00
CA SER A 184 83.34 58.09 -28.79
C SER A 184 81.83 57.85 -28.81
N PRO A 185 81.34 56.78 -29.46
CA PRO A 185 79.90 56.56 -29.63
C PRO A 185 79.24 56.20 -28.29
N THR A 186 78.12 56.84 -28.01
CA THR A 186 77.25 56.64 -26.85
C THR A 186 75.88 56.13 -27.31
N THR A 187 75.14 55.47 -26.41
CA THR A 187 73.79 54.95 -26.70
C THR A 187 72.92 55.13 -25.46
N CYS A 188 71.73 55.70 -25.62
CA CYS A 188 70.85 56.10 -24.52
C CYS A 188 69.38 55.78 -24.84
N GLY A 189 68.52 55.75 -23.82
CA GLY A 189 67.14 55.27 -23.95
C GLY A 189 67.04 53.74 -23.93
N GLN A 190 65.81 53.23 -23.88
CA GLN A 190 65.42 51.83 -24.12
C GLN A 190 64.33 51.82 -25.19
N GLY A 191 63.80 50.64 -25.55
CA GLY A 191 62.67 50.51 -26.47
C GLY A 191 62.79 51.25 -27.79
N VAL A 192 61.70 51.90 -28.19
CA VAL A 192 61.64 52.84 -29.32
C VAL A 192 62.53 54.06 -29.09
N CYS A 193 62.66 54.53 -27.85
CA CYS A 193 63.42 55.74 -27.52
C CYS A 193 64.95 55.59 -27.60
N ARG A 194 65.46 54.44 -28.07
CA ARG A 194 66.88 54.08 -28.11
C ARG A 194 67.67 54.88 -29.16
N ALA A 195 68.19 56.03 -28.75
CA ALA A 195 69.09 56.86 -29.54
C ALA A 195 70.55 56.38 -29.54
N ASP A 196 71.25 56.65 -30.64
CA ASP A 196 72.71 56.57 -30.77
C ASP A 196 73.28 58.01 -30.85
N GLY A 197 74.38 58.27 -30.16
CA GLY A 197 75.02 59.60 -30.10
C GLY A 197 76.56 59.51 -29.99
N GLU A 198 77.21 60.63 -29.69
CA GLU A 198 78.64 60.70 -29.44
C GLU A 198 78.97 61.52 -28.18
N LEU A 199 79.87 61.02 -27.34
CA LEU A 199 80.56 61.79 -26.32
C LEU A 199 81.61 62.67 -27.01
N THR A 200 81.42 63.99 -26.94
CA THR A 200 82.29 64.99 -27.57
C THR A 200 82.97 65.86 -26.52
N CYS A 201 84.09 66.49 -26.86
CA CYS A 201 84.65 67.55 -26.02
C CYS A 201 84.06 68.89 -26.43
N GLN A 202 83.60 69.69 -25.46
CA GLN A 202 83.19 71.07 -25.68
C GLN A 202 83.62 71.92 -24.48
N ASP A 203 84.43 72.96 -24.73
CA ASP A 203 84.86 73.94 -23.73
C ASP A 203 85.51 73.31 -22.48
N GLY A 204 86.40 72.31 -22.65
CA GLY A 204 87.03 71.56 -21.56
C GLY A 204 86.13 70.60 -20.78
N LEU A 205 84.96 70.23 -21.35
CA LEU A 205 84.00 69.30 -20.73
C LEU A 205 83.55 68.22 -21.72
N LEU A 206 83.48 66.99 -21.22
CA LEU A 206 82.84 65.87 -21.92
C LEU A 206 81.32 66.07 -21.96
N VAL A 207 80.77 66.31 -23.14
CA VAL A 207 79.34 66.49 -23.41
C VAL A 207 78.85 65.29 -24.21
N ASP A 208 77.94 64.50 -23.61
CA ASP A 208 77.22 63.46 -24.35
C ASP A 208 76.14 64.10 -25.21
N THR A 209 76.21 63.86 -26.53
CA THR A 209 75.22 64.35 -27.48
C THR A 209 74.01 63.42 -27.62
N CYS A 210 74.02 62.25 -26.97
CA CYS A 210 72.90 61.32 -26.97
C CYS A 210 71.69 61.90 -26.21
N SER A 211 70.67 62.31 -26.97
CA SER A 211 69.34 62.61 -26.45
C SER A 211 68.40 61.43 -26.75
N VAL A 212 67.81 60.87 -25.70
CA VAL A 212 66.73 59.87 -25.78
C VAL A 212 65.62 60.37 -26.71
N GLU A 213 65.09 59.53 -27.61
CA GLU A 213 63.97 59.95 -28.47
C GLU A 213 62.66 60.03 -27.66
N GLU A 214 61.64 60.72 -28.18
CA GLU A 214 60.35 60.86 -27.47
C GLU A 214 59.52 59.56 -27.64
N PRO A 215 58.79 59.10 -26.59
CA PRO A 215 57.91 57.93 -26.67
C PRO A 215 56.90 57.98 -27.82
N THR A 216 56.62 56.84 -28.45
CA THR A 216 55.68 56.76 -29.58
C THR A 216 54.25 56.45 -29.17
N GLY A 217 54.02 55.92 -27.95
CA GLY A 217 52.69 55.54 -27.49
C GLY A 217 52.54 55.46 -25.97
N ASP A 218 51.53 54.71 -25.57
CA ASP A 218 51.50 53.94 -24.33
C ASP A 218 51.44 52.46 -24.71
N ASP A 219 51.95 51.57 -23.86
CA ASP A 219 52.05 50.11 -24.11
C ASP A 219 50.69 49.39 -24.02
N THR A 220 49.63 50.00 -24.58
CA THR A 220 48.27 49.46 -24.67
C THR A 220 48.07 48.57 -25.90
N THR A 221 49.02 48.58 -26.83
CA THR A 221 49.17 47.57 -27.90
C THR A 221 49.75 46.25 -27.38
N CYS A 222 49.81 45.24 -28.24
CA CYS A 222 50.43 43.95 -27.95
C CYS A 222 51.22 43.52 -29.19
N ASP A 223 52.47 43.98 -29.27
CA ASP A 223 53.41 43.68 -30.36
C ASP A 223 54.88 43.56 -29.89
N ALA A 224 55.12 43.50 -28.57
CA ALA A 224 56.42 43.42 -27.91
C ALA A 224 57.34 44.61 -28.18
N VAL A 225 56.76 45.81 -28.23
CA VAL A 225 57.47 47.09 -28.37
C VAL A 225 57.26 47.92 -27.11
N ASP A 226 58.36 48.24 -26.45
CA ASP A 226 58.50 49.25 -25.38
C ASP A 226 58.30 50.65 -25.99
N ASP A 227 57.05 51.12 -25.98
CA ASP A 227 56.51 52.28 -26.72
C ASP A 227 56.45 53.55 -25.82
N ASP A 228 56.31 53.33 -24.51
CA ASP A 228 56.36 54.32 -23.40
C ASP A 228 57.80 54.59 -22.87
N CYS A 229 58.71 53.62 -23.04
CA CYS A 229 60.14 53.68 -22.70
C CYS A 229 60.53 53.53 -21.20
N ASP A 230 59.69 52.94 -20.34
CA ASP A 230 60.09 52.51 -18.98
C ASP A 230 61.00 51.27 -18.95
N GLY A 231 61.02 50.46 -20.02
CA GLY A 231 61.83 49.24 -20.16
C GLY A 231 61.09 47.92 -19.87
N ALA A 232 59.78 47.97 -19.64
CA ALA A 232 58.87 46.86 -19.91
C ALA A 232 58.50 46.80 -21.42
N ALA A 233 57.53 45.97 -21.78
CA ALA A 233 56.87 45.99 -23.08
C ALA A 233 55.49 45.34 -22.95
N ASP A 234 54.47 45.90 -23.61
CA ASP A 234 53.06 45.49 -23.53
C ASP A 234 52.47 45.51 -22.08
N GLU A 235 53.07 46.22 -21.11
CA GLU A 235 52.67 46.11 -19.68
C GLU A 235 51.40 46.92 -19.32
N SER A 236 51.04 47.89 -20.16
CA SER A 236 49.80 48.66 -20.11
C SER A 236 48.66 47.98 -20.88
N PHE A 237 48.90 46.82 -21.49
CA PHE A 237 47.91 46.03 -22.20
C PHE A 237 46.80 45.55 -21.25
N THR A 238 45.58 46.05 -21.47
CA THR A 238 44.42 45.66 -20.67
C THR A 238 43.82 44.36 -21.20
N ALA A 239 43.85 43.30 -20.40
CA ALA A 239 43.26 42.01 -20.75
C ALA A 239 41.73 42.11 -20.92
N GLU A 240 41.19 41.48 -21.96
CA GLU A 240 39.73 41.37 -22.19
C GLU A 240 39.20 40.03 -21.69
N GLU A 241 38.10 40.03 -20.93
CA GLU A 241 37.39 38.81 -20.53
C GLU A 241 36.80 38.08 -21.75
N THR A 242 36.98 36.77 -21.82
CA THR A 242 36.47 35.90 -22.88
C THR A 242 35.72 34.70 -22.33
N ALA A 243 34.77 34.18 -23.09
CA ALA A 243 33.97 33.00 -22.74
C ALA A 243 34.04 31.96 -23.84
N CYS A 244 34.09 30.68 -23.47
CA CYS A 244 34.21 29.54 -24.37
C CYS A 244 33.56 28.28 -23.77
N GLY A 245 33.27 27.30 -24.62
CA GLY A 245 32.46 26.14 -24.23
C GLY A 245 30.95 26.45 -24.22
N ILE A 246 30.17 25.42 -23.92
CA ILE A 246 28.72 25.41 -23.77
C ILE A 246 28.39 24.58 -22.52
N GLY A 247 27.15 24.66 -22.01
CA GLY A 247 26.71 23.78 -20.92
C GLY A 247 27.58 23.84 -19.66
N GLY A 248 27.82 22.67 -19.05
CA GLY A 248 28.77 22.48 -17.95
C GLY A 248 30.22 22.79 -18.32
N CYS A 249 30.56 22.76 -19.62
CA CYS A 249 31.88 23.17 -20.12
C CYS A 249 32.05 24.69 -20.28
N ALA A 250 31.04 25.51 -19.95
CA ALA A 250 31.14 26.97 -20.05
C ALA A 250 32.24 27.52 -19.12
N ALA A 251 33.29 28.05 -19.74
CA ALA A 251 34.47 28.58 -19.07
C ALA A 251 34.67 30.07 -19.40
N ILE A 252 35.31 30.77 -18.46
CA ILE A 252 35.78 32.14 -18.63
C ILE A 252 37.31 32.12 -18.67
N GLY A 253 37.88 32.89 -19.60
CA GLY A 253 39.31 33.18 -19.69
C GLY A 253 39.55 34.65 -20.01
N GLU A 254 40.78 34.97 -20.39
CA GLU A 254 41.19 36.33 -20.75
C GLU A 254 42.02 36.31 -22.03
N ARG A 255 41.87 37.33 -22.88
CA ARG A 255 42.87 37.70 -23.88
C ARG A 255 43.99 38.45 -23.20
N VAL A 256 45.16 37.82 -23.12
CA VAL A 256 46.37 38.41 -22.53
C VAL A 256 47.41 38.64 -23.62
N CYS A 257 48.25 39.66 -23.47
CA CYS A 257 49.44 39.73 -24.30
C CYS A 257 50.47 38.69 -23.86
N ARG A 258 51.14 38.06 -24.83
CA ARG A 258 52.30 37.19 -24.58
C ARG A 258 53.22 37.22 -25.80
N ASP A 259 54.46 37.64 -25.60
CA ASP A 259 55.51 37.68 -26.62
C ASP A 259 55.06 38.42 -27.92
N GLY A 260 54.35 39.56 -27.77
CA GLY A 260 53.83 40.34 -28.90
C GLY A 260 52.66 39.70 -29.65
N ALA A 261 51.93 38.78 -29.01
CA ALA A 261 50.71 38.18 -29.54
C ALA A 261 49.58 38.17 -28.51
N VAL A 262 48.38 38.57 -28.92
CA VAL A 262 47.17 38.43 -28.11
C VAL A 262 46.76 36.96 -28.08
N VAL A 263 46.90 36.33 -26.91
CA VAL A 263 46.57 34.92 -26.67
C VAL A 263 45.28 34.85 -25.86
N ASP A 264 44.23 34.26 -26.45
CA ASP A 264 43.04 33.88 -25.71
C ASP A 264 43.37 32.69 -24.79
N THR A 265 43.17 32.85 -23.50
CA THR A 265 43.46 31.82 -22.49
C THR A 265 42.25 30.96 -22.16
N CYS A 266 41.08 31.25 -22.71
CA CYS A 266 39.89 30.46 -22.46
C CYS A 266 40.03 29.05 -23.02
N MET A 267 39.95 28.05 -22.14
CA MET A 267 39.85 26.64 -22.47
C MET A 267 38.51 26.13 -21.92
N PRO A 268 37.65 25.48 -22.73
CA PRO A 268 36.40 24.90 -22.24
C PRO A 268 36.63 23.92 -21.08
N GLY A 269 35.61 23.75 -20.26
CA GLY A 269 35.59 22.73 -19.21
C GLY A 269 35.76 21.31 -19.77
N VAL A 270 36.05 20.37 -18.87
CA VAL A 270 36.08 18.95 -19.21
C VAL A 270 34.66 18.42 -19.11
N ALA A 271 34.11 17.99 -20.25
CA ALA A 271 32.81 17.34 -20.36
C ALA A 271 32.65 16.16 -19.39
N ALA A 272 31.41 15.90 -18.99
CA ALA A 272 31.00 14.65 -18.36
C ALA A 272 31.17 13.44 -19.30
N ALA A 273 30.77 12.25 -18.83
CA ALA A 273 30.76 11.04 -19.64
C ALA A 273 29.40 10.78 -20.33
N ASP A 274 28.35 11.39 -19.77
CA ASP A 274 26.95 11.33 -20.12
C ASP A 274 26.23 12.53 -19.45
N ASP A 275 25.21 13.09 -20.10
CA ASP A 275 24.28 14.05 -19.46
C ASP A 275 23.06 13.30 -18.89
N ALA A 276 23.30 12.58 -17.79
CA ALA A 276 22.30 11.75 -17.10
C ALA A 276 21.62 12.46 -15.92
N THR A 277 21.92 13.75 -15.72
CA THR A 277 21.30 14.60 -14.70
C THR A 277 19.89 15.03 -15.18
N CYS A 278 19.16 15.76 -14.35
CA CYS A 278 17.96 16.49 -14.77
C CYS A 278 17.94 17.82 -14.01
N ASP A 279 18.72 18.76 -14.51
CA ASP A 279 18.85 20.12 -13.95
C ASP A 279 18.94 21.23 -15.01
N GLY A 280 18.90 20.87 -16.31
CA GLY A 280 18.88 21.82 -17.41
C GLY A 280 20.26 22.33 -17.81
N ILE A 281 21.32 21.56 -17.55
CA ILE A 281 22.71 21.86 -17.91
C ILE A 281 23.27 20.74 -18.79
N ASP A 282 23.63 21.10 -20.03
CA ASP A 282 24.39 20.29 -21.00
C ASP A 282 25.76 19.85 -20.42
N ASP A 283 25.78 18.75 -19.66
CA ASP A 283 26.91 18.37 -18.79
C ASP A 283 28.05 17.66 -19.57
N ASP A 284 27.72 16.97 -20.67
CA ASP A 284 28.70 16.36 -21.60
C ASP A 284 29.03 17.23 -22.84
N CYS A 285 28.34 18.37 -22.98
CA CYS A 285 28.69 19.49 -23.85
C CYS A 285 28.51 19.19 -25.36
N ASP A 286 27.40 18.54 -25.72
CA ASP A 286 27.08 18.02 -27.06
C ASP A 286 26.07 18.88 -27.88
N GLU A 287 25.63 20.01 -27.31
CA GLU A 287 24.57 20.93 -27.80
C GLU A 287 23.12 20.51 -27.48
N GLN A 288 22.92 19.43 -26.73
CA GLN A 288 21.61 18.99 -26.22
C GLN A 288 21.49 19.26 -24.69
N THR A 289 20.44 18.84 -23.98
CA THR A 289 20.30 19.00 -22.51
C THR A 289 19.36 17.95 -21.87
N ASP A 290 19.85 17.27 -20.83
CA ASP A 290 19.20 16.19 -20.05
C ASP A 290 18.95 14.86 -20.84
N GLU A 291 19.56 14.62 -22.02
CA GLU A 291 19.23 13.49 -22.92
C GLU A 291 19.54 12.08 -22.40
N ASN A 292 20.47 11.91 -21.48
CA ASN A 292 20.79 10.58 -20.93
C ASN A 292 20.01 10.30 -19.65
N PHE A 293 19.07 11.18 -19.26
CA PHE A 293 18.17 10.99 -18.13
C PHE A 293 17.40 9.66 -18.22
N ILE A 294 17.66 8.77 -17.26
CA ILE A 294 17.03 7.46 -17.20
C ILE A 294 15.62 7.59 -16.63
N GLN A 295 14.62 7.36 -17.49
CA GLN A 295 13.22 7.30 -17.09
C GLN A 295 12.95 6.09 -16.18
N VAL A 296 12.21 6.30 -15.09
CA VAL A 296 11.88 5.30 -14.08
C VAL A 296 10.37 5.15 -13.99
N GLU A 297 9.87 3.91 -13.96
CA GLU A 297 8.43 3.65 -13.79
C GLU A 297 7.95 4.06 -12.39
N THR A 298 6.83 4.77 -12.35
CA THR A 298 6.17 5.27 -11.14
C THR A 298 4.76 4.68 -11.03
N ALA A 299 4.23 4.56 -9.82
CA ALA A 299 2.91 4.00 -9.58
C ALA A 299 2.10 4.87 -8.62
N CYS A 300 0.82 5.07 -8.92
CA CYS A 300 -0.06 5.98 -8.18
C CYS A 300 -1.52 5.53 -8.25
N GLY A 301 -2.36 6.07 -7.36
CA GLY A 301 -3.74 5.62 -7.18
C GLY A 301 -3.86 4.40 -6.27
N VAL A 302 -5.10 3.97 -6.04
CA VAL A 302 -5.52 2.82 -5.22
C VAL A 302 -6.67 2.14 -5.97
N GLY A 303 -6.92 0.85 -5.73
CA GLY A 303 -8.08 0.18 -6.29
C GLY A 303 -8.12 0.13 -7.82
N SER A 304 -9.29 0.40 -8.39
CA SER A 304 -9.49 0.54 -9.84
C SER A 304 -8.67 1.68 -10.44
N CYS A 305 -8.32 2.71 -9.65
CA CYS A 305 -7.51 3.86 -10.06
C CYS A 305 -6.00 3.59 -10.06
N ALA A 306 -5.54 2.37 -9.75
CA ALA A 306 -4.12 2.02 -9.80
C ALA A 306 -3.56 2.22 -11.23
N SER A 307 -2.56 3.10 -11.33
CA SER A 307 -2.03 3.64 -12.58
C SER A 307 -0.51 3.59 -12.57
N ILE A 308 0.09 3.45 -13.75
CA ILE A 308 1.55 3.46 -13.94
C ILE A 308 1.90 4.69 -14.78
N GLY A 309 2.83 5.49 -14.27
CA GLY A 309 3.49 6.56 -14.98
C GLY A 309 4.98 6.29 -15.15
N GLN A 310 5.69 7.29 -15.65
CA GLN A 310 7.15 7.30 -15.75
C GLN A 310 7.67 8.71 -15.41
N THR A 311 8.87 8.79 -14.83
CA THR A 311 9.60 10.06 -14.72
C THR A 311 10.15 10.47 -16.08
N ALA A 312 10.07 11.76 -16.40
CA ALA A 312 10.75 12.39 -17.52
C ALA A 312 11.44 13.67 -17.04
N CYS A 313 12.57 14.05 -17.65
CA CYS A 313 13.09 15.39 -17.48
C CYS A 313 12.35 16.36 -18.40
N VAL A 314 11.94 17.50 -17.86
CA VAL A 314 11.24 18.58 -18.60
C VAL A 314 11.75 19.91 -18.07
N GLU A 315 12.43 20.70 -18.90
CA GLU A 315 12.98 22.02 -18.55
C GLU A 315 13.86 22.01 -17.28
N GLY A 316 14.76 21.01 -17.15
CA GLY A 316 15.61 20.85 -15.97
C GLY A 316 14.90 20.45 -14.68
N ALA A 317 13.70 19.85 -14.79
CA ALA A 317 12.93 19.35 -13.66
C ALA A 317 12.37 17.95 -13.91
N ILE A 318 12.51 17.05 -12.93
CA ILE A 318 11.92 15.71 -13.00
C ILE A 318 10.40 15.84 -12.84
N GLN A 319 9.68 15.57 -13.92
CA GLN A 319 8.23 15.48 -13.94
C GLN A 319 7.79 14.01 -13.88
N ASP A 320 6.96 13.66 -12.90
CA ASP A 320 6.24 12.40 -12.88
C ASP A 320 4.96 12.51 -13.74
N SER A 321 4.78 11.58 -14.66
CA SER A 321 3.56 11.50 -15.50
C SER A 321 2.42 10.70 -14.85
N CYS A 322 2.63 10.08 -13.68
CA CYS A 322 1.61 9.28 -13.03
C CYS A 322 0.44 10.12 -12.51
N ALA A 323 -0.69 10.02 -13.23
CA ALA A 323 -2.00 10.41 -12.74
C ALA A 323 -2.79 9.16 -12.35
N PRO A 324 -3.46 9.12 -11.17
CA PRO A 324 -4.40 8.06 -10.83
C PRO A 324 -5.50 7.92 -11.88
N GLY A 325 -6.04 6.71 -12.02
CA GLY A 325 -7.20 6.44 -12.87
C GLY A 325 -8.43 7.26 -12.45
N GLN A 326 -9.43 7.31 -13.33
CA GLN A 326 -10.69 7.97 -13.02
C GLN A 326 -11.56 7.06 -12.15
N ALA A 327 -11.76 7.47 -10.89
CA ALA A 327 -12.67 6.82 -9.95
C ALA A 327 -14.11 6.66 -10.49
N ALA A 328 -14.79 5.63 -9.99
CA ALA A 328 -16.24 5.51 -10.04
C ALA A 328 -16.94 6.65 -9.24
N ALA A 329 -18.28 6.62 -9.21
CA ALA A 329 -19.07 7.54 -8.40
C ALA A 329 -19.46 6.98 -7.02
N ASP A 330 -19.43 5.65 -6.91
CA ASP A 330 -19.68 4.84 -5.73
C ASP A 330 -19.07 3.44 -5.95
N ASP A 331 -18.64 2.78 -4.88
CA ASP A 331 -18.26 1.36 -4.88
C ASP A 331 -19.47 0.48 -4.51
N THR A 332 -20.38 0.30 -5.48
CA THR A 332 -21.60 -0.51 -5.32
C THR A 332 -21.43 -1.98 -5.74
N THR A 333 -20.21 -2.38 -6.11
CA THR A 333 -19.85 -3.74 -6.53
C THR A 333 -19.64 -4.64 -5.30
N CYS A 334 -19.41 -5.94 -5.50
CA CYS A 334 -18.90 -6.84 -4.46
C CYS A 334 -18.00 -7.87 -5.14
N ASP A 335 -16.75 -7.47 -5.35
CA ASP A 335 -15.71 -8.25 -6.03
C ASP A 335 -14.31 -8.06 -5.42
N GLY A 336 -14.18 -7.23 -4.38
CA GLY A 336 -12.93 -6.97 -3.67
C GLY A 336 -12.04 -5.93 -4.36
N ILE A 337 -12.61 -5.08 -5.21
CA ILE A 337 -11.94 -3.94 -5.83
C ILE A 337 -12.49 -2.65 -5.21
N ASP A 338 -11.59 -1.69 -4.96
CA ASP A 338 -11.92 -0.33 -4.52
C ASP A 338 -12.24 0.50 -5.77
N ASP A 339 -13.52 0.56 -6.14
CA ASP A 339 -14.00 1.09 -7.43
C ASP A 339 -14.01 2.63 -7.48
N ASP A 340 -14.29 3.30 -6.35
CA ASP A 340 -14.30 4.78 -6.24
C ASP A 340 -13.02 5.39 -5.63
N CYS A 341 -12.08 4.53 -5.19
CA CYS A 341 -10.72 4.87 -4.80
C CYS A 341 -10.61 5.67 -3.48
N ASP A 342 -11.59 5.48 -2.56
CA ASP A 342 -11.58 5.96 -1.15
C ASP A 342 -10.50 5.27 -0.29
N GLY A 343 -10.05 4.07 -0.66
CA GLY A 343 -9.19 3.21 0.15
C GLY A 343 -9.94 2.12 0.93
N ARG A 344 -11.18 1.81 0.54
CA ARG A 344 -12.00 0.68 1.02
C ARG A 344 -12.53 -0.11 -0.18
N MET A 345 -12.85 -1.37 0.04
CA MET A 345 -13.45 -2.25 -0.98
C MET A 345 -14.87 -2.62 -0.55
N ASP A 346 -15.76 -2.74 -1.53
CA ASP A 346 -17.16 -3.15 -1.42
C ASP A 346 -18.02 -2.25 -0.48
N GLU A 347 -17.63 -0.98 -0.26
CA GLU A 347 -18.13 -0.19 0.90
C GLU A 347 -19.56 0.34 0.74
N SER A 348 -19.97 0.66 -0.49
CA SER A 348 -21.32 1.11 -0.85
C SER A 348 -22.21 -0.05 -1.32
N TYR A 349 -21.77 -1.31 -1.15
CA TYR A 349 -22.56 -2.49 -1.49
C TYR A 349 -23.91 -2.53 -0.78
N VAL A 350 -25.00 -2.51 -1.56
CA VAL A 350 -26.37 -2.49 -1.03
C VAL A 350 -26.79 -3.88 -0.55
N VAL A 351 -26.71 -4.09 0.76
CA VAL A 351 -27.18 -5.30 1.46
C VAL A 351 -28.61 -5.66 1.05
N GLY A 352 -28.81 -6.88 0.56
CA GLY A 352 -30.08 -7.35 0.00
C GLY A 352 -30.68 -8.49 0.82
N ALA A 353 -31.85 -8.26 1.42
CA ALA A 353 -32.58 -9.27 2.19
C ALA A 353 -32.80 -10.59 1.41
N THR A 354 -32.85 -11.69 2.16
CA THR A 354 -33.09 -13.07 1.70
C THR A 354 -33.99 -13.81 2.70
N ASN A 355 -34.72 -14.81 2.22
CA ASN A 355 -35.50 -15.72 3.04
C ASN A 355 -35.14 -17.17 2.67
N CYS A 356 -35.16 -18.08 3.63
CA CYS A 356 -34.80 -19.47 3.45
C CYS A 356 -35.48 -20.38 4.48
N GLY A 357 -35.66 -21.66 4.13
CA GLY A 357 -36.46 -22.60 4.92
C GLY A 357 -37.88 -22.74 4.36
N VAL A 358 -38.67 -23.56 5.06
CA VAL A 358 -40.10 -23.83 4.81
C VAL A 358 -40.74 -24.01 6.18
N GLY A 359 -42.05 -23.78 6.30
CA GLY A 359 -42.77 -24.09 7.53
C GLY A 359 -42.32 -23.28 8.75
N ALA A 360 -42.17 -23.95 9.89
CA ALA A 360 -41.62 -23.38 11.11
C ALA A 360 -40.14 -22.96 10.96
N CYS A 361 -39.45 -23.46 9.93
CA CYS A 361 -38.07 -23.10 9.62
C CYS A 361 -37.90 -21.86 8.72
N ASP A 362 -38.98 -21.17 8.30
CA ASP A 362 -38.85 -19.93 7.53
C ASP A 362 -38.06 -18.87 8.31
N ALA A 363 -36.92 -18.47 7.75
CA ALA A 363 -35.95 -17.58 8.35
C ALA A 363 -35.61 -16.45 7.40
N ALA A 364 -35.39 -15.26 7.95
CA ALA A 364 -34.87 -14.11 7.22
C ALA A 364 -33.36 -13.99 7.41
N GLY A 365 -32.67 -13.56 6.36
CA GLY A 365 -31.26 -13.25 6.32
C GLY A 365 -30.94 -12.11 5.36
N GLU A 366 -29.65 -11.89 5.13
CA GLU A 366 -29.13 -10.82 4.29
C GLU A 366 -27.99 -11.35 3.41
N ARG A 367 -28.01 -10.99 2.12
CA ARG A 367 -26.80 -11.02 1.27
C ARG A 367 -25.96 -9.80 1.58
N VAL A 368 -24.83 -10.03 2.22
CA VAL A 368 -23.81 -9.04 2.57
C VAL A 368 -22.57 -9.28 1.72
N CYS A 369 -21.80 -8.23 1.40
CA CYS A 369 -20.45 -8.46 0.91
C CYS A 369 -19.53 -8.82 2.07
N ARG A 370 -18.59 -9.73 1.82
CA ARG A 370 -17.47 -10.04 2.72
C ARG A 370 -16.29 -10.49 1.88
N ASP A 371 -15.17 -9.78 2.01
CA ASP A 371 -13.89 -10.11 1.37
C ASP A 371 -14.04 -10.31 -0.16
N GLY A 372 -14.77 -9.41 -0.85
CA GLY A 372 -15.07 -9.50 -2.28
C GLY A 372 -16.05 -10.60 -2.69
N VAL A 373 -16.80 -11.20 -1.75
CA VAL A 373 -17.76 -12.27 -2.02
C VAL A 373 -19.13 -11.96 -1.41
N VAL A 374 -20.19 -12.09 -2.20
CA VAL A 374 -21.57 -12.00 -1.71
C VAL A 374 -21.89 -13.26 -0.89
N VAL A 375 -22.00 -13.10 0.43
CA VAL A 375 -22.38 -14.15 1.38
C VAL A 375 -23.84 -13.98 1.76
N ASP A 376 -24.66 -14.99 1.45
CA ASP A 376 -26.00 -15.09 2.03
C ASP A 376 -25.88 -15.58 3.48
N THR A 377 -26.39 -14.80 4.42
CA THR A 377 -26.39 -15.12 5.85
C THR A 377 -27.61 -15.91 6.29
N CYS A 378 -28.58 -16.15 5.40
CA CYS A 378 -29.79 -16.89 5.73
C CYS A 378 -29.47 -18.36 6.06
N MET A 379 -29.80 -18.75 7.30
CA MET A 379 -29.81 -20.14 7.75
C MET A 379 -31.26 -20.49 8.14
N PRO A 380 -31.85 -21.56 7.60
CA PRO A 380 -33.17 -22.03 8.02
C PRO A 380 -33.25 -22.28 9.53
N GLY A 381 -34.46 -22.21 10.08
CA GLY A 381 -34.72 -22.60 11.45
C GLY A 381 -34.32 -24.05 11.76
N VAL A 382 -34.18 -24.36 13.05
CA VAL A 382 -33.94 -25.73 13.50
C VAL A 382 -35.27 -26.48 13.51
N ALA A 383 -35.43 -27.41 12.58
CA ALA A 383 -36.56 -28.32 12.49
C ALA A 383 -36.81 -29.08 13.81
N ALA A 384 -38.08 -29.44 14.03
CA ALA A 384 -38.50 -30.43 15.01
C ALA A 384 -37.98 -31.84 14.64
N ALA A 385 -38.33 -32.84 15.45
CA ALA A 385 -37.99 -34.24 15.18
C ALA A 385 -39.05 -34.97 14.32
N ASP A 386 -40.28 -34.46 14.36
CA ASP A 386 -41.49 -34.94 13.69
C ASP A 386 -42.56 -33.83 13.74
N ASP A 387 -43.44 -33.74 12.72
CA ASP A 387 -44.64 -32.88 12.77
C ASP A 387 -45.83 -33.63 13.38
N ALA A 388 -45.67 -33.99 14.66
CA ALA A 388 -46.65 -34.78 15.43
C ALA A 388 -47.77 -33.93 16.05
N THR A 389 -47.75 -32.62 15.83
CA THR A 389 -48.79 -31.67 16.27
C THR A 389 -49.99 -31.73 15.31
N CYS A 390 -51.07 -31.03 15.64
CA CYS A 390 -52.17 -30.78 14.72
C CYS A 390 -52.61 -29.32 14.88
N ASP A 391 -51.86 -28.42 14.26
CA ASP A 391 -52.08 -26.97 14.30
C ASP A 391 -51.90 -26.28 12.93
N GLY A 392 -51.52 -27.03 11.88
CA GLY A 392 -51.42 -26.53 10.51
C GLY A 392 -50.12 -25.75 10.25
N LEU A 393 -49.10 -25.98 11.06
CA LEU A 393 -47.71 -25.64 10.77
C LEU A 393 -47.00 -26.83 10.11
N ASP A 394 -45.70 -26.68 9.87
CA ASP A 394 -44.78 -27.62 9.21
C ASP A 394 -43.54 -27.61 10.10
N ASP A 395 -43.62 -28.33 11.22
CA ASP A 395 -42.69 -28.20 12.36
C ASP A 395 -41.33 -28.89 12.08
N ASP A 396 -41.30 -29.97 11.27
CA ASP A 396 -40.06 -30.65 10.86
C ASP A 396 -39.49 -30.17 9.51
N CYS A 397 -40.24 -29.34 8.80
CA CYS A 397 -39.83 -28.61 7.60
C CYS A 397 -39.61 -29.50 6.35
N ASP A 398 -40.29 -30.66 6.26
CA ASP A 398 -40.45 -31.49 5.05
C ASP A 398 -41.19 -30.76 3.92
N GLY A 399 -42.03 -29.77 4.24
CA GLY A 399 -42.95 -29.13 3.30
C GLY A 399 -44.34 -29.79 3.24
N ARG A 400 -44.71 -30.52 4.29
CA ARG A 400 -46.08 -30.97 4.60
C ARG A 400 -46.52 -30.33 5.93
N MET A 401 -47.73 -30.66 6.37
CA MET A 401 -48.30 -30.12 7.60
C MET A 401 -49.14 -31.24 8.24
N ASP A 402 -49.01 -31.39 9.55
CA ASP A 402 -49.71 -32.37 10.38
C ASP A 402 -49.51 -33.86 9.95
N GLU A 403 -48.52 -34.24 9.12
CA GLU A 403 -48.49 -35.60 8.51
C GLU A 403 -48.00 -36.71 9.45
N SER A 404 -47.28 -36.36 10.52
CA SER A 404 -46.84 -37.28 11.57
C SER A 404 -47.84 -37.36 12.73
N PHE A 405 -48.98 -36.67 12.64
CA PHE A 405 -50.06 -36.73 13.63
C PHE A 405 -50.64 -38.15 13.79
N VAL A 406 -50.50 -38.71 14.99
CA VAL A 406 -51.02 -40.05 15.32
C VAL A 406 -52.52 -40.00 15.56
N GLN A 407 -53.29 -40.51 14.60
CA GLN A 407 -54.74 -40.69 14.69
C GLN A 407 -55.11 -41.61 15.87
N ALA A 408 -56.21 -41.29 16.56
CA ALA A 408 -56.69 -42.04 17.73
C ALA A 408 -58.16 -42.45 17.57
N ASP A 409 -58.51 -43.65 18.03
CA ASP A 409 -59.90 -44.12 18.07
C ASP A 409 -60.72 -43.32 19.10
N SER A 410 -61.96 -42.98 18.74
CA SER A 410 -62.93 -42.28 19.60
C SER A 410 -64.20 -43.12 19.74
N THR A 411 -64.90 -42.98 20.87
CA THR A 411 -66.16 -43.71 21.14
C THR A 411 -67.23 -42.76 21.64
N CYS A 412 -68.45 -42.89 21.10
CA CYS A 412 -69.55 -41.97 21.32
C CYS A 412 -70.91 -42.68 21.25
N GLY A 413 -71.96 -42.03 21.77
CA GLY A 413 -73.27 -42.64 21.95
C GLY A 413 -73.39 -43.43 23.26
N VAL A 414 -74.62 -43.80 23.58
CA VAL A 414 -75.01 -44.66 24.71
C VAL A 414 -75.86 -45.81 24.12
N GLY A 415 -76.03 -46.91 24.85
CA GLY A 415 -76.91 -47.99 24.43
C GLY A 415 -76.59 -48.62 23.07
N ALA A 416 -77.64 -48.90 22.30
CA ALA A 416 -77.57 -49.36 20.92
C ALA A 416 -76.86 -48.36 19.98
N CYS A 417 -76.84 -47.07 20.33
CA CYS A 417 -76.14 -46.02 19.58
C CYS A 417 -74.62 -45.99 19.81
N GLY A 418 -74.07 -46.90 20.62
CA GLY A 418 -72.63 -47.04 20.85
C GLY A 418 -71.85 -47.20 19.54
N SER A 419 -71.04 -46.19 19.22
CA SER A 419 -70.34 -46.01 17.94
C SER A 419 -68.85 -45.79 18.16
N VAL A 420 -68.06 -46.09 17.13
CA VAL A 420 -66.60 -45.88 17.10
C VAL A 420 -66.28 -44.99 15.90
N GLY A 421 -65.58 -43.89 16.16
CA GLY A 421 -65.01 -43.00 15.16
C GLY A 421 -63.52 -42.83 15.36
N GLN A 422 -62.96 -41.83 14.70
CA GLN A 422 -61.54 -41.53 14.74
C GLN A 422 -61.30 -40.02 14.86
N ALA A 423 -60.44 -39.64 15.81
CA ALA A 423 -59.83 -38.32 15.88
C ALA A 423 -58.68 -38.24 14.87
N SER A 424 -58.79 -37.31 13.92
CA SER A 424 -57.87 -37.13 12.80
C SER A 424 -57.53 -35.65 12.63
N CYS A 425 -56.31 -35.32 12.19
CA CYS A 425 -56.00 -33.94 11.85
C CYS A 425 -56.56 -33.57 10.47
N VAL A 426 -57.29 -32.45 10.41
CA VAL A 426 -57.84 -31.92 9.16
C VAL A 426 -57.69 -30.39 9.16
N SER A 427 -56.62 -29.93 8.50
CA SER A 427 -56.26 -28.51 8.35
C SER A 427 -55.95 -27.81 9.68
N GLY A 428 -54.97 -28.32 10.43
CA GLY A 428 -54.56 -27.74 11.73
C GLY A 428 -55.64 -27.78 12.82
N ALA A 429 -56.56 -28.73 12.72
CA ALA A 429 -57.59 -28.95 13.73
C ALA A 429 -57.91 -30.45 13.85
N VAL A 430 -57.89 -30.96 15.09
CA VAL A 430 -58.31 -32.34 15.38
C VAL A 430 -59.82 -32.42 15.21
N GLN A 431 -60.27 -33.17 14.20
CA GLN A 431 -61.67 -33.46 13.95
C GLN A 431 -61.97 -34.90 14.33
N ASP A 432 -62.93 -35.08 15.25
CA ASP A 432 -63.49 -36.38 15.59
C ASP A 432 -64.62 -36.73 14.63
N SER A 433 -64.51 -37.90 14.00
CA SER A 433 -65.51 -38.47 13.11
C SER A 433 -66.56 -39.33 13.83
N CYS A 434 -66.47 -39.50 15.16
CA CYS A 434 -67.44 -40.26 15.93
C CYS A 434 -68.80 -39.57 15.97
N GLN A 435 -69.73 -40.08 15.16
CA GLN A 435 -71.15 -39.79 15.27
C GLN A 435 -71.84 -40.98 15.98
N PRO A 436 -72.70 -40.73 17.00
CA PRO A 436 -73.53 -41.76 17.59
C PRO A 436 -74.38 -42.50 16.54
N GLY A 437 -74.74 -43.75 16.83
CA GLY A 437 -75.70 -44.50 16.05
C GLY A 437 -77.06 -43.81 15.95
N GLN A 438 -77.88 -44.25 15.01
CA GLN A 438 -79.25 -43.75 14.90
C GLN A 438 -80.13 -44.45 15.95
N ALA A 439 -80.66 -43.67 16.89
CA ALA A 439 -81.66 -44.09 17.85
C ALA A 439 -82.89 -44.77 17.21
N ALA A 440 -83.56 -45.61 18.01
CA ALA A 440 -84.94 -46.00 17.81
C ALA A 440 -85.90 -44.79 17.95
N ALA A 441 -87.21 -45.06 18.02
CA ALA A 441 -88.23 -44.04 18.27
C ALA A 441 -88.81 -44.08 19.70
N ASP A 442 -88.53 -45.18 20.40
CA ASP A 442 -89.06 -45.62 21.68
C ASP A 442 -88.24 -46.84 22.14
N ASP A 443 -87.90 -46.97 23.43
CA ASP A 443 -87.41 -48.24 24.01
C ASP A 443 -88.60 -49.05 24.57
N ALA A 444 -89.47 -49.46 23.64
CA ALA A 444 -90.62 -50.31 23.91
C ALA A 444 -90.24 -51.81 24.02
N SER A 445 -88.95 -52.12 23.96
CA SER A 445 -88.39 -53.46 24.14
C SER A 445 -88.43 -53.89 25.62
N CYS A 446 -88.04 -55.12 25.89
CA CYS A 446 -87.71 -55.58 27.23
C CYS A 446 -86.62 -56.66 27.08
N ASP A 447 -85.39 -56.18 26.90
CA ASP A 447 -84.19 -57.02 26.76
C ASP A 447 -82.94 -56.42 27.43
N GLY A 448 -83.06 -55.24 28.05
CA GLY A 448 -81.98 -54.55 28.77
C GLY A 448 -81.03 -53.76 27.86
N VAL A 449 -81.43 -53.45 26.63
CA VAL A 449 -80.69 -52.58 25.69
C VAL A 449 -81.41 -51.25 25.51
N ASP A 450 -80.71 -50.18 25.86
CA ASP A 450 -81.05 -48.77 25.59
C ASP A 450 -81.13 -48.52 24.06
N ASP A 451 -82.29 -48.80 23.47
CA ASP A 451 -82.54 -48.80 22.01
C ASP A 451 -82.78 -47.37 21.45
N ASP A 452 -83.36 -46.46 22.25
CA ASP A 452 -83.60 -45.05 21.91
C ASP A 452 -82.42 -44.12 22.28
N CYS A 453 -81.51 -44.57 23.15
CA CYS A 453 -80.26 -43.92 23.52
C CYS A 453 -80.40 -42.66 24.41
N ASP A 454 -81.51 -42.53 25.16
CA ASP A 454 -81.71 -41.61 26.29
C ASP A 454 -80.73 -41.88 27.45
N GLY A 455 -80.31 -43.14 27.63
CA GLY A 455 -79.44 -43.58 28.74
C GLY A 455 -80.18 -44.26 29.90
N GLN A 456 -81.46 -44.57 29.74
CA GLN A 456 -82.22 -45.54 30.54
C GLN A 456 -82.26 -46.90 29.82
N THR A 457 -83.20 -47.79 30.15
CA THR A 457 -83.38 -49.12 29.53
C THR A 457 -84.77 -49.65 29.85
N ASP A 458 -85.45 -50.19 28.86
CA ASP A 458 -86.80 -50.79 28.96
C ASP A 458 -87.90 -49.82 29.50
N GLU A 459 -87.70 -48.49 29.51
CA GLU A 459 -88.61 -47.56 30.21
C GLU A 459 -89.90 -47.20 29.46
N ASP A 460 -89.91 -47.28 28.12
CA ASP A 460 -91.13 -47.16 27.30
C ASP A 460 -91.90 -48.50 27.17
N PHE A 461 -91.47 -49.56 27.86
CA PHE A 461 -92.13 -50.87 27.86
C PHE A 461 -93.60 -50.80 28.29
N ALA A 462 -94.50 -51.01 27.33
CA ALA A 462 -95.94 -50.91 27.51
C ALA A 462 -96.50 -52.04 28.41
N GLN A 463 -96.89 -51.69 29.64
CA GLN A 463 -97.50 -52.61 30.59
C GLN A 463 -98.88 -53.11 30.11
N VAL A 464 -99.05 -54.43 30.02
CA VAL A 464 -100.29 -55.08 29.56
C VAL A 464 -101.04 -55.67 30.76
N GLU A 465 -102.34 -55.40 30.87
CA GLU A 465 -103.19 -56.02 31.89
C GLU A 465 -103.36 -57.52 31.64
N THR A 466 -103.06 -58.32 32.66
CA THR A 466 -103.17 -59.77 32.68
C THR A 466 -104.28 -60.20 33.63
N SER A 467 -104.88 -61.38 33.38
CA SER A 467 -105.96 -61.92 34.23
C SER A 467 -105.75 -63.41 34.48
N CYS A 468 -105.94 -63.83 35.73
CA CYS A 468 -105.54 -65.15 36.19
C CYS A 468 -106.46 -65.64 37.32
N GLY A 469 -106.48 -66.96 37.53
CA GLY A 469 -107.43 -67.61 38.43
C GLY A 469 -108.77 -67.92 37.76
N VAL A 470 -109.62 -68.63 38.49
CA VAL A 470 -110.97 -69.04 38.07
C VAL A 470 -111.91 -68.74 39.25
N GLY A 471 -113.20 -68.54 38.97
CA GLY A 471 -114.19 -68.36 40.03
C GLY A 471 -113.97 -67.11 40.90
N ALA A 472 -114.17 -67.27 42.21
CA ALA A 472 -113.89 -66.25 43.21
C ALA A 472 -112.40 -65.86 43.27
N CYS A 473 -111.49 -66.68 42.73
CA CYS A 473 -110.06 -66.41 42.64
C CYS A 473 -109.67 -65.59 41.40
N GLY A 474 -110.63 -65.14 40.59
CA GLY A 474 -110.40 -64.24 39.47
C GLY A 474 -109.67 -62.96 39.91
N SER A 475 -108.44 -62.80 39.43
CA SER A 475 -107.50 -61.75 39.79
C SER A 475 -106.97 -61.06 38.54
N VAL A 476 -106.48 -59.83 38.70
CA VAL A 476 -105.84 -59.05 37.63
C VAL A 476 -104.44 -58.62 38.07
N GLY A 477 -103.52 -58.67 37.12
CA GLY A 477 -102.15 -58.18 37.25
C GLY A 477 -101.77 -57.36 36.02
N GLN A 478 -100.50 -57.00 35.94
CA GLN A 478 -99.89 -56.31 34.81
C GLN A 478 -98.50 -56.86 34.52
N THR A 479 -98.09 -56.85 33.24
CA THR A 479 -96.70 -57.13 32.86
C THR A 479 -95.81 -55.92 33.12
N SER A 480 -94.59 -56.16 33.60
CA SER A 480 -93.56 -55.13 33.81
C SER A 480 -92.19 -55.66 33.37
N CYS A 481 -91.40 -54.87 32.64
CA CYS A 481 -90.01 -55.22 32.43
C CYS A 481 -89.20 -55.05 33.72
N VAL A 482 -88.31 -55.99 34.02
CA VAL A 482 -87.37 -55.90 35.13
C VAL A 482 -86.01 -56.46 34.66
N ALA A 483 -85.11 -55.56 34.27
CA ALA A 483 -83.76 -55.87 33.79
C ALA A 483 -83.74 -56.85 32.60
N GLY A 484 -84.46 -56.49 31.51
CA GLY A 484 -84.54 -57.29 30.29
C GLY A 484 -85.36 -58.58 30.37
N ASP A 485 -86.09 -58.84 31.46
CA ASP A 485 -87.04 -59.95 31.58
C ASP A 485 -88.46 -59.42 31.86
N VAL A 486 -89.45 -59.82 31.05
CA VAL A 486 -90.87 -59.48 31.27
C VAL A 486 -91.43 -60.32 32.42
N GLN A 487 -91.80 -59.65 33.52
CA GLN A 487 -92.45 -60.26 34.68
C GLN A 487 -93.96 -60.04 34.62
N ASP A 488 -94.77 -61.06 34.89
CA ASP A 488 -96.22 -60.93 35.11
C ASP A 488 -96.52 -60.93 36.61
N SER A 489 -97.21 -59.90 37.08
CA SER A 489 -97.62 -59.74 38.49
C SER A 489 -98.94 -60.45 38.83
N CYS A 490 -99.65 -61.05 37.87
CA CYS A 490 -100.92 -61.70 38.13
C CYS A 490 -100.78 -62.98 38.96
N GLN A 491 -101.09 -62.88 40.25
CA GLN A 491 -101.27 -64.01 41.13
C GLN A 491 -102.77 -64.28 41.36
N PRO A 492 -103.28 -65.52 41.16
CA PRO A 492 -104.66 -65.88 41.46
C PRO A 492 -105.05 -65.59 42.91
N GLY A 493 -106.34 -65.30 43.13
CA GLY A 493 -106.90 -65.13 44.46
C GLY A 493 -106.75 -66.39 45.33
N GLN A 494 -106.84 -66.21 46.65
CA GLN A 494 -106.75 -67.33 47.59
C GLN A 494 -108.10 -68.08 47.66
N ALA A 495 -108.13 -69.29 47.10
CA ALA A 495 -109.27 -70.21 47.22
C ALA A 495 -109.67 -70.47 48.69
N VAL A 496 -110.97 -70.62 48.95
CA VAL A 496 -111.44 -71.22 50.20
C VAL A 496 -111.31 -72.74 50.16
N ALA A 497 -111.59 -73.41 51.28
CA ALA A 497 -111.30 -74.84 51.44
C ALA A 497 -112.31 -75.79 50.75
N ASN A 498 -113.50 -75.28 50.40
CA ASN A 498 -114.55 -76.01 49.70
C ASN A 498 -115.72 -75.08 49.30
N ASP A 499 -116.21 -75.19 48.07
CA ASP A 499 -117.46 -74.57 47.60
C ASP A 499 -118.67 -75.37 48.12
N ALA A 500 -119.05 -75.12 49.37
CA ALA A 500 -120.23 -75.69 50.02
C ALA A 500 -121.41 -74.71 50.12
N THR A 501 -121.32 -73.59 49.41
CA THR A 501 -122.38 -72.60 49.30
C THR A 501 -123.43 -73.12 48.29
N CYS A 502 -124.46 -72.33 47.99
CA CYS A 502 -125.40 -72.61 46.92
C CYS A 502 -125.92 -71.28 46.40
N ASP A 503 -125.04 -70.54 45.75
CA ASP A 503 -125.28 -69.18 45.25
C ASP A 503 -124.75 -68.94 43.82
N GLY A 504 -124.10 -69.94 43.21
CA GLY A 504 -123.60 -69.85 41.85
C GLY A 504 -122.20 -69.23 41.72
N ILE A 505 -121.39 -69.24 42.78
CA ILE A 505 -119.99 -68.75 42.78
C ILE A 505 -119.02 -69.91 43.06
N ASP A 506 -118.07 -70.10 42.15
CA ASP A 506 -116.93 -71.03 42.26
C ASP A 506 -115.97 -70.56 43.38
N ASP A 507 -116.30 -70.89 44.63
CA ASP A 507 -115.67 -70.39 45.86
C ASP A 507 -114.27 -71.02 46.12
N ASP A 508 -114.09 -72.32 45.81
CA ASP A 508 -112.81 -73.04 45.95
C ASP A 508 -111.95 -73.06 44.67
N CYS A 509 -112.46 -72.47 43.58
CA CYS A 509 -111.74 -72.14 42.36
C CYS A 509 -111.22 -73.36 41.57
N ASP A 510 -111.88 -74.53 41.71
CA ASP A 510 -111.59 -75.76 40.95
C ASP A 510 -112.14 -75.71 39.51
N GLY A 511 -112.95 -74.69 39.18
CA GLY A 511 -113.56 -74.48 37.87
C GLY A 511 -114.96 -75.06 37.73
N ARG A 512 -115.68 -75.20 38.86
CA ARG A 512 -117.06 -75.70 38.94
C ARG A 512 -117.90 -74.82 39.88
N THR A 513 -119.07 -75.24 40.34
CA THR A 513 -119.98 -74.37 41.09
C THR A 513 -121.02 -75.13 41.92
N ASP A 514 -121.10 -74.80 43.21
CA ASP A 514 -121.97 -75.39 44.24
C ASP A 514 -121.67 -76.89 44.57
N GLU A 515 -120.54 -77.46 44.16
CA GLU A 515 -120.25 -78.91 44.19
C GLU A 515 -120.26 -79.57 45.58
N SER A 516 -119.80 -78.88 46.62
CA SER A 516 -119.76 -79.42 47.99
C SER A 516 -121.06 -79.14 48.77
N PHE A 517 -122.12 -78.67 48.11
CA PHE A 517 -123.41 -78.41 48.75
C PHE A 517 -124.04 -79.68 49.36
N VAL A 518 -124.23 -79.66 50.68
CA VAL A 518 -124.74 -80.82 51.43
C VAL A 518 -126.28 -80.85 51.42
N GLN A 519 -126.84 -81.77 50.62
CA GLN A 519 -128.27 -82.03 50.54
C GLN A 519 -128.90 -82.35 51.91
N ALA A 520 -129.94 -81.61 52.27
CA ALA A 520 -130.71 -81.80 53.50
C ALA A 520 -132.00 -82.61 53.24
N ASP A 521 -132.38 -83.46 54.18
CA ASP A 521 -133.64 -84.22 54.09
C ASP A 521 -134.85 -83.29 54.30
N SER A 522 -135.82 -83.35 53.38
CA SER A 522 -137.06 -82.59 53.44
C SER A 522 -138.28 -83.52 53.50
N ALA A 523 -139.42 -83.02 53.98
CA ALA A 523 -140.67 -83.78 54.01
C ALA A 523 -141.86 -82.89 53.70
N CYS A 524 -142.79 -83.39 52.88
CA CYS A 524 -143.99 -82.67 52.48
C CYS A 524 -145.25 -83.55 52.59
N GLY A 525 -146.42 -82.92 52.69
CA GLY A 525 -147.69 -83.59 52.97
C GLY A 525 -147.99 -83.76 54.46
N VAL A 526 -149.21 -84.22 54.78
CA VAL A 526 -149.71 -84.40 56.16
C VAL A 526 -150.49 -85.72 56.24
N GLY A 527 -150.36 -86.43 57.36
CA GLY A 527 -151.04 -87.72 57.56
C GLY A 527 -150.54 -88.81 56.61
N ALA A 528 -151.46 -89.57 55.99
CA ALA A 528 -151.13 -90.66 55.08
C ALA A 528 -150.52 -90.23 53.73
N CYS A 529 -150.30 -88.92 53.53
CA CYS A 529 -149.69 -88.35 52.32
C CYS A 529 -148.30 -87.74 52.58
N VAL A 530 -147.65 -88.03 53.72
CA VAL A 530 -146.26 -87.61 53.97
C VAL A 530 -145.31 -88.35 53.02
N SER A 531 -144.54 -87.60 52.24
CA SER A 531 -143.39 -88.10 51.49
C SER A 531 -142.11 -87.38 51.90
N ALA A 532 -141.02 -88.13 52.00
CA ALA A 532 -139.68 -87.57 52.14
C ALA A 532 -139.12 -87.17 50.76
N GLY A 533 -138.17 -86.24 50.77
CA GLY A 533 -137.36 -85.81 49.64
C GLY A 533 -136.02 -85.25 50.15
N ARG A 534 -135.25 -84.63 49.27
CA ARG A 534 -134.01 -83.90 49.61
C ARG A 534 -133.96 -82.57 48.89
N THR A 535 -133.29 -81.59 49.48
CA THR A 535 -132.87 -80.37 48.76
C THR A 535 -131.72 -80.68 47.83
N SER A 536 -131.50 -79.85 46.82
CA SER A 536 -130.43 -80.04 45.84
C SER A 536 -130.07 -78.71 45.19
N CYS A 537 -128.81 -78.28 45.29
CA CYS A 537 -128.42 -77.07 44.59
C CYS A 537 -128.55 -77.26 43.06
N VAL A 538 -129.27 -76.35 42.42
CA VAL A 538 -129.43 -76.28 40.96
C VAL A 538 -129.35 -74.82 40.54
N ALA A 539 -128.16 -74.40 40.10
CA ALA A 539 -127.85 -73.02 39.69
C ALA A 539 -128.13 -71.98 40.79
N GLY A 540 -127.42 -72.09 41.93
CA GLY A 540 -127.54 -71.13 43.04
C GLY A 540 -128.90 -71.12 43.76
N ALA A 541 -129.62 -72.26 43.78
CA ALA A 541 -130.91 -72.40 44.48
C ALA A 541 -131.15 -73.84 44.99
N ILE A 542 -131.81 -73.97 46.15
CA ILE A 542 -131.87 -75.16 47.05
C ILE A 542 -133.16 -76.00 46.92
#